data_AF-A0A930VYT7-F1
#
_entry.id   AF-A0A930VYT7-F1
#
_cell.length_a   1.000
_cell.length_b   1.000
_cell.length_c   1.000
_cell.angle_alpha   90.00
_cell.angle_beta   90.00
_cell.angle_gamma   90.00
#
_symmetry.space_group_name_H-M   'P 1'
#
loop_
_entity.id
_entity.type
_entity.pdbx_description
1 polymer ?
#
loop_
_entity_poly.entity_id
_entity_poly.type
_entity_poly.pdbx_seq_one_letter_code
_entity_poly.pdbx_strand_id
1 'polypeptide(L)'
;GLACGEPNTIGWDILRNHATAFISCPDWVSAKGMRMLAAPVAGDPAVVSGESGAVGMGVIATLMGDPAYEELRSALELGKDSKVLLFSTEGDTDPLRYREIVWDGAWQSTDEVR
;
A
#
# COMPACT_ATOMS: atom_id res chain seq x y z
N GLY A 1 -5.29 3.87 11.36
CA GLY A 1 -5.29 2.44 11.71
C GLY A 1 -3.93 1.89 12.13
N LEU A 2 -2.83 2.27 11.47
CA LEU A 2 -1.52 1.61 11.63
C LEU A 2 -0.52 2.29 12.58
N ALA A 3 -0.92 3.35 13.29
CA ALA A 3 -0.08 4.03 14.26
C ALA A 3 -0.01 3.21 15.57
N CYS A 4 1.07 2.43 15.73
CA CYS A 4 1.29 1.55 16.86
C CYS A 4 2.65 1.85 17.53
N GLY A 5 2.67 1.92 18.86
CA GLY A 5 3.91 2.10 19.62
C GLY A 5 4.64 0.79 19.92
N GLU A 6 3.90 -0.26 20.30
CA GLU A 6 4.45 -1.57 20.67
C GLU A 6 3.74 -2.70 19.91
N PRO A 7 4.47 -3.73 19.44
CA PRO A 7 3.85 -4.89 18.79
C PRO A 7 2.94 -5.68 19.75
N ASN A 8 1.81 -6.16 19.23
CA ASN A 8 1.01 -7.14 19.94
C ASN A 8 1.80 -8.45 20.10
N THR A 9 2.01 -8.92 21.33
CA THR A 9 2.86 -10.08 21.63
C THR A 9 2.33 -11.38 21.03
N ILE A 10 1.01 -11.59 21.01
CA ILE A 10 0.38 -12.78 20.43
C ILE A 10 0.54 -12.79 18.90
N GLY A 11 0.26 -11.65 18.25
CA GLY A 11 0.41 -11.49 16.81
C GLY A 11 1.87 -11.58 16.37
N TRP A 12 2.79 -11.06 17.18
CA TRP A 12 4.22 -11.06 16.87
C TRP A 12 4.79 -12.47 16.72
N ASP A 13 4.38 -13.42 17.56
CA ASP A 13 4.84 -14.81 17.45
C ASP A 13 4.39 -15.47 16.15
N ILE A 14 3.24 -15.09 15.60
CA ILE A 14 2.80 -15.57 14.28
C ILE A 14 3.64 -14.88 13.19
N LEU A 15 3.76 -13.56 13.23
CA LEU A 15 4.46 -12.79 12.20
C LEU A 15 5.94 -13.15 12.11
N ARG A 16 6.66 -13.25 13.24
CA ARG A 16 8.10 -13.57 13.27
C ARG A 16 8.42 -14.94 12.67
N ASN A 17 7.48 -15.88 12.72
CA ASN A 17 7.67 -17.27 12.31
C ASN A 17 7.18 -17.53 10.88
N HIS A 18 6.26 -16.71 10.36
CA HIS A 18 5.58 -16.98 9.08
C HIS A 18 5.70 -15.85 8.05
N ALA A 19 6.05 -14.62 8.45
CA ALA A 19 6.26 -13.55 7.50
C ALA A 19 7.57 -13.76 6.73
N THR A 20 7.51 -13.70 5.41
CA THR A 20 8.70 -13.76 4.54
C THR A 20 9.49 -12.46 4.58
N ALA A 21 8.80 -11.33 4.71
CA ALA A 21 9.41 -10.00 4.74
C ALA A 21 8.56 -9.02 5.55
N PHE A 22 9.20 -7.95 6.02
CA PHE A 22 8.55 -6.77 6.58
C PHE A 22 8.94 -5.56 5.74
N ILE A 23 7.97 -4.68 5.48
CA ILE A 23 8.17 -3.49 4.65
C ILE A 23 7.93 -2.25 5.51
N SER A 24 8.83 -1.29 5.41
CA SER A 24 8.64 0.08 5.89
C SER A 24 8.51 0.99 4.68
N CYS A 25 7.49 1.84 4.67
CA CYS A 25 7.22 2.75 3.56
C CYS A 25 6.69 4.10 4.08
N PRO A 26 6.96 5.19 3.36
CA PRO A 26 6.42 6.50 3.70
C PRO A 26 4.93 6.63 3.34
N ASP A 27 4.23 7.57 3.98
CA ASP A 27 2.78 7.80 3.83
C ASP A 27 2.32 8.01 2.38
N TRP A 28 3.19 8.59 1.53
CA TRP A 28 2.87 8.80 0.11
C TRP A 28 2.55 7.49 -0.62
N VAL A 29 3.12 6.36 -0.16
CA VAL A 29 2.84 5.03 -0.73
C VAL A 29 1.39 4.66 -0.50
N SER A 30 0.86 4.89 0.70
CA SER A 30 -0.57 4.68 0.99
C SER A 30 -1.45 5.57 0.11
N ALA A 31 -1.14 6.87 0.05
CA ALA A 31 -1.89 7.83 -0.75
C ALA A 31 -1.95 7.45 -2.25
N LYS A 32 -0.84 6.93 -2.79
CA LYS A 32 -0.80 6.35 -4.15
C LYS A 32 -1.76 5.18 -4.28
N GLY A 33 -1.77 4.25 -3.31
CA GLY A 33 -2.71 3.13 -3.26
C GLY A 33 -4.17 3.59 -3.26
N MET A 34 -4.51 4.59 -2.46
CA MET A 34 -5.87 5.14 -2.39
C MET A 34 -6.33 5.64 -3.76
N ARG A 35 -5.49 6.45 -4.42
CA ARG A 35 -5.78 7.00 -5.75
C ARG A 35 -5.93 5.91 -6.81
N MET A 36 -5.05 4.90 -6.81
CA MET A 36 -5.12 3.80 -7.79
C MET A 36 -6.38 2.94 -7.61
N LEU A 37 -6.81 2.70 -6.37
CA LEU A 37 -8.06 1.96 -6.09
C LEU A 37 -9.30 2.79 -6.42
N ALA A 38 -9.25 4.10 -6.20
CA ALA A 38 -10.35 5.02 -6.52
C ALA A 38 -10.52 5.28 -8.03
N ALA A 39 -9.41 5.30 -8.77
CA ALA A 39 -9.36 5.54 -10.21
C ALA A 39 -8.62 4.39 -10.92
N PRO A 40 -9.21 3.18 -10.98
CA PRO A 40 -8.56 2.02 -11.55
C PRO A 40 -8.46 2.12 -13.08
N VAL A 41 -7.67 1.23 -13.68
CA VAL A 41 -7.67 1.05 -15.13
C VAL A 41 -9.03 0.55 -15.62
N ALA A 42 -9.38 0.87 -16.87
CA ALA A 42 -10.68 0.52 -17.43
C ALA A 42 -10.92 -1.00 -17.39
N GLY A 43 -12.03 -1.40 -16.77
CA GLY A 43 -12.44 -2.81 -16.60
C GLY A 43 -12.28 -3.32 -15.17
N ASP A 44 -11.41 -2.71 -14.37
CA ASP A 44 -11.25 -3.06 -12.96
C ASP A 44 -12.29 -2.33 -12.10
N PRO A 45 -12.79 -2.97 -11.01
CA PRO A 45 -13.73 -2.33 -10.10
C PRO A 45 -13.03 -1.26 -9.26
N ALA A 46 -13.69 -0.10 -9.12
CA ALA A 46 -13.23 0.91 -8.18
C ALA A 46 -13.49 0.45 -6.73
N VAL A 47 -12.56 0.76 -5.83
CA VAL A 47 -12.64 0.44 -4.40
C VAL A 47 -12.36 1.71 -3.61
N VAL A 48 -13.30 2.07 -2.73
CA VAL A 48 -13.07 3.12 -1.73
C VAL A 48 -12.21 2.52 -0.63
N SER A 49 -10.96 2.96 -0.52
CA SER A 49 -9.98 2.45 0.44
C SER A 49 -9.28 3.61 1.14
N GLY A 50 -9.40 3.68 2.46
CA GLY A 50 -8.77 4.72 3.28
C GLY A 50 -7.26 4.52 3.44
N GLU A 51 -6.60 5.43 4.15
CA GLU A 51 -5.15 5.48 4.28
C GLU A 51 -4.56 4.17 4.81
N SER A 52 -5.15 3.56 5.84
CA SER A 52 -4.61 2.30 6.38
C SER A 52 -4.96 1.11 5.49
N GLY A 53 -6.06 1.19 4.74
CA GLY A 53 -6.55 0.12 3.87
C GLY A 53 -5.78 0.01 2.56
N ALA A 54 -5.34 1.13 2.00
CA ALA A 54 -4.78 1.17 0.66
C ALA A 54 -3.27 0.94 0.58
N VAL A 55 -2.56 0.90 1.72
CA VAL A 55 -1.09 0.80 1.76
C VAL A 55 -0.56 -0.43 1.03
N GLY A 56 -1.26 -1.57 1.10
CA GLY A 56 -0.86 -2.78 0.38
C GLY A 56 -0.84 -2.59 -1.14
N MET A 57 -1.84 -1.90 -1.70
CA MET A 57 -1.88 -1.57 -3.12
C MET A 57 -0.74 -0.61 -3.50
N GLY A 58 -0.51 0.40 -2.66
CA GLY A 58 0.58 1.36 -2.83
C GLY A 58 1.96 0.70 -2.90
N VAL A 59 2.22 -0.25 -1.99
CA VAL A 59 3.48 -1.01 -1.94
C VAL A 59 3.66 -1.81 -3.22
N ILE A 60 2.66 -2.62 -3.62
CA ILE A 60 2.77 -3.46 -4.82
C ILE A 60 2.95 -2.60 -6.07
N ALA A 61 2.18 -1.53 -6.24
CA ALA A 61 2.33 -0.62 -7.37
C ALA A 61 3.72 0.01 -7.45
N THR A 62 4.33 0.30 -6.30
CA THR A 62 5.66 0.92 -6.22
C THR A 62 6.76 -0.11 -6.51
N LEU A 63 6.73 -1.28 -5.88
CA LEU A 63 7.69 -2.35 -6.15
C LEU A 63 7.67 -2.82 -7.61
N MET A 64 6.49 -2.87 -8.22
CA MET A 64 6.35 -3.33 -9.61
C MET A 64 6.67 -2.24 -10.64
N GLY A 65 6.39 -0.97 -10.33
CA GLY A 65 6.49 0.13 -11.28
C GLY A 65 7.81 0.91 -11.26
N ASP A 66 8.60 0.80 -10.18
CA ASP A 66 9.82 1.58 -10.00
C ASP A 66 11.09 0.70 -10.07
N PRO A 67 11.98 0.92 -11.07
CA PRO A 67 13.22 0.16 -11.22
C PRO A 67 14.15 0.20 -10.01
N ALA A 68 14.05 1.23 -9.15
CA ALA A 68 14.86 1.33 -7.93
C ALA A 68 14.59 0.17 -6.96
N TYR A 69 13.46 -0.52 -7.06
CA TYR A 69 13.09 -1.65 -6.21
C TYR A 69 13.21 -3.01 -6.92
N GLU A 70 13.92 -3.09 -8.05
CA GLU A 70 14.07 -4.35 -8.79
C GLU A 70 14.66 -5.48 -7.93
N GLU A 71 15.68 -5.18 -7.13
CA GLU A 71 16.30 -6.16 -6.23
C GLU A 71 15.30 -6.68 -5.19
N LEU A 72 14.54 -5.77 -4.55
CA LEU A 72 13.52 -6.14 -3.57
C LEU A 72 12.37 -6.92 -4.21
N ARG A 73 11.89 -6.51 -5.40
CA ARG A 73 10.88 -7.23 -6.17
C ARG A 73 11.35 -8.66 -6.50
N SER A 74 12.61 -8.82 -6.89
CA SER A 74 13.20 -10.13 -7.16
C SER A 74 13.34 -10.98 -5.89
N ALA A 75 13.76 -10.38 -4.77
CA ALA A 75 13.89 -11.08 -3.49
C ALA A 75 12.53 -11.54 -2.93
N LEU A 76 11.45 -10.84 -3.26
CA LEU A 76 10.07 -11.22 -2.94
C LEU A 76 9.44 -12.16 -3.97
N GLU A 77 10.18 -12.55 -5.01
CA GLU A 77 9.72 -13.42 -6.10
C GLU A 77 8.43 -12.89 -6.79
N LEU A 78 8.29 -11.57 -6.85
CA LEU A 78 7.16 -10.92 -7.51
C LEU A 78 7.43 -10.79 -9.02
N GLY A 79 6.57 -11.40 -9.82
CA GLY A 79 6.66 -11.41 -11.28
C GLY A 79 5.30 -11.56 -11.96
N LYS A 80 5.34 -11.78 -13.28
CA LYS A 80 4.15 -11.85 -14.14
C LYS A 80 3.16 -12.97 -13.78
N ASP A 81 3.65 -14.03 -13.12
CA ASP A 81 2.86 -15.21 -12.77
C ASP A 81 2.36 -15.18 -11.31
N SER A 82 2.75 -14.16 -10.55
CA SER A 82 2.38 -14.00 -9.14
C SER A 82 0.89 -13.67 -9.01
N LYS A 83 0.24 -14.28 -8.00
CA LYS A 83 -1.12 -13.96 -7.59
C LYS A 83 -1.07 -13.30 -6.21
N VAL A 84 -1.36 -12.01 -6.15
CA VAL A 84 -1.23 -11.21 -4.93
C VAL A 84 -2.60 -11.00 -4.29
N LEU A 85 -2.72 -11.34 -3.01
CA LEU A 85 -3.91 -11.06 -2.21
C LEU A 85 -3.65 -9.81 -1.36
N LEU A 86 -4.54 -8.83 -1.45
CA LEU A 86 -4.51 -7.60 -0.66
C LEU A 86 -5.81 -7.47 0.14
N PHE A 87 -5.72 -6.89 1.34
CA PHE A 87 -6.88 -6.58 2.18
C PHE A 87 -7.01 -5.07 2.33
N SER A 88 -8.10 -4.51 1.79
CA SER A 88 -8.53 -3.15 2.12
C SER A 88 -9.24 -3.17 3.46
N THR A 89 -8.55 -2.75 4.52
CA THR A 89 -9.03 -2.85 5.90
C THR A 89 -10.07 -1.80 6.29
N GLU A 90 -10.13 -0.69 5.55
CA GLU A 90 -11.09 0.40 5.78
C GLU A 90 -11.49 1.09 4.47
N GLY A 91 -12.67 1.73 4.46
CA GLY A 91 -13.10 2.68 3.43
C GLY A 91 -12.68 4.11 3.77
N ASP A 92 -13.47 5.11 3.37
CA ASP A 92 -13.28 6.53 3.67
C ASP A 92 -13.75 6.90 5.10
N THR A 93 -13.11 6.30 6.11
CA THR A 93 -13.42 6.55 7.54
C THR A 93 -13.27 8.03 7.93
N ASP A 94 -12.38 8.76 7.25
CA ASP A 94 -12.34 10.22 7.21
C ASP A 94 -12.62 10.71 5.76
N PRO A 95 -13.87 11.07 5.43
CA PRO A 95 -14.24 11.47 4.07
C PRO A 95 -13.58 12.77 3.59
N LEU A 96 -13.19 13.68 4.51
CA LEU A 96 -12.54 14.93 4.15
C LEU A 96 -11.10 14.64 3.71
N ARG A 97 -10.36 13.92 4.54
CA ARG A 97 -8.99 13.54 4.24
C ARG A 97 -8.88 12.63 3.02
N TYR A 98 -9.84 11.71 2.84
CA TYR A 98 -9.94 10.90 1.62
C TYR A 98 -10.02 11.77 0.36
N ARG A 99 -10.86 12.82 0.36
CA ARG A 99 -10.99 13.74 -0.78
C ARG A 99 -9.74 14.57 -1.00
N GLU A 100 -9.13 15.09 0.05
CA GLU A 100 -7.85 15.82 -0.03
C GLU A 100 -6.77 14.96 -0.73
N ILE A 101 -6.73 13.67 -0.43
CA ILE A 101 -5.74 12.74 -1.01
C ILE A 101 -6.08 12.37 -2.45
N VAL A 102 -7.34 12.03 -2.73
CA VAL A 102 -7.76 11.43 -4.00
C VAL A 102 -8.07 12.49 -5.07
N TRP A 103 -8.59 13.65 -4.69
CA TRP A 103 -8.93 14.74 -5.62
C TRP A 103 -7.84 15.79 -5.68
N ASP A 104 -7.39 16.28 -4.52
CA ASP A 104 -6.52 17.46 -4.44
C ASP A 104 -5.03 17.08 -4.40
N GLY A 105 -4.71 15.79 -4.32
CA GLY A 105 -3.34 15.30 -4.38
C GLY A 105 -2.50 15.72 -3.17
N ALA A 106 -3.08 15.73 -1.96
CA ALA A 106 -2.41 16.13 -0.72
C ALA A 106 -1.06 15.44 -0.43
N TRP A 107 -0.80 14.30 -1.08
CA TRP A 107 0.49 13.63 -1.12
C TRP A 107 0.95 13.38 -2.55
N GLN A 108 2.25 13.54 -2.78
CA GLN A 108 2.95 13.09 -3.99
C GLN A 108 2.71 11.59 -4.28
N SER A 109 2.89 11.19 -5.55
CA SER A 109 2.72 9.79 -5.98
C SER A 109 4.04 9.03 -6.15
N THR A 110 5.16 9.73 -6.00
CA THR A 110 6.53 9.23 -6.17
C THR A 110 7.46 10.00 -5.23
N ASP A 111 8.59 9.40 -4.88
CA ASP A 111 9.67 10.15 -4.25
C ASP A 111 10.39 11.00 -5.29
N GLU A 112 10.07 12.30 -5.32
CA GLU A 112 10.75 13.28 -6.19
C GLU A 112 12.10 13.75 -5.61
N VAL A 113 12.44 13.32 -4.39
CA VAL A 113 13.76 13.52 -3.78
C VAL A 113 14.56 12.22 -3.94
N ARG A 114 15.23 12.08 -5.09
CA ARG A 114 16.29 11.08 -5.30
C ARG A 114 17.65 11.75 -5.34
#